data_AF-A0A7Y6X8A4-F1
#
_entry.id   AF-A0A7Y6X8A4-F1
#
_cell.length_a   1.000
_cell.length_b   1.000
_cell.length_c   1.000
_cell.angle_alpha   90.00
_cell.angle_beta   90.00
_cell.angle_gamma   90.00
#
_symmetry.space_group_name_H-M   'P 1'
#
loop_
_entity.id
_entity.type
_entity.pdbx_description
1 polymer ?
#
loop_
_entity_poly.entity_id
_entity_poly.type
_entity_poly.pdbx_seq_one_letter_code
_entity_poly.pdbx_strand_id
1 'polypeptide(L)'
;MKHIVLLTLPLFLAACGPSYGMKVPGSLVKKLPFEVRIELLEAENELALAVDKVDENNNEIDRARDNIRRARSRQEAAEDEVDRATDEVSREVAKLAIEESEARVEYLRAKQRLSVGLRDVSELSRNCAFAKFEFAKLTAARKAKVEGSEKLDPKEFEEQVAECEAEVKEELADLSEEQKEEKTTREAWEAKKTALAKKTFDARASPYVENL
;
A
#
# COMPACT_ATOMS: atom_id res chain seq x y z
N MET A 1 4.38 57.75 15.34
CA MET A 1 3.61 56.51 15.63
C MET A 1 4.52 55.35 15.28
N LYS A 2 4.92 54.53 16.27
CA LYS A 2 5.88 53.44 16.11
C LYS A 2 5.11 52.19 15.69
N HIS A 3 5.31 51.72 14.46
CA HIS A 3 4.80 50.42 14.03
C HIS A 3 5.89 49.37 14.26
N ILE A 4 5.73 48.61 15.34
CA ILE A 4 6.45 47.37 15.58
C ILE A 4 5.73 46.31 14.72
N VAL A 5 6.34 45.94 13.60
CA VAL A 5 5.90 44.78 12.82
C VAL A 5 6.66 43.58 13.35
N LEU A 6 6.04 42.89 14.31
CA LEU A 6 6.39 41.53 14.72
C LEU A 6 5.93 40.60 13.58
N LEU A 7 6.81 40.37 12.60
CA LEU A 7 6.64 39.31 11.62
C LEU A 7 7.08 38.01 12.28
N THR A 8 6.10 37.32 12.84
CA THR A 8 6.17 35.94 13.30
C THR A 8 6.59 35.03 12.15
N LEU A 9 7.83 34.55 12.18
CA LEU A 9 8.31 33.43 11.39
C LEU A 9 7.55 32.17 11.86
N PRO A 10 6.75 31.48 11.03
CA PRO A 10 6.34 30.14 11.36
C PRO A 10 7.58 29.25 11.21
N LEU A 11 8.02 28.73 12.34
CA LEU A 11 9.02 27.67 12.41
C LEU A 11 8.60 26.51 11.50
N PHE A 12 9.36 26.27 10.44
CA PHE A 12 9.49 24.97 9.79
C PHE A 12 10.13 24.00 10.80
N LEU A 13 9.35 23.56 11.79
CA LEU A 13 9.71 22.43 12.64
C LEU A 13 9.38 21.16 11.86
N ALA A 14 10.47 20.53 11.37
CA ALA A 14 10.59 19.11 11.10
C ALA A 14 9.51 18.46 10.21
N ALA A 15 9.70 18.54 8.89
CA ALA A 15 9.33 17.44 7.98
C ALA A 15 10.41 16.33 8.00
N CYS A 16 11.00 16.07 9.17
CA CYS A 16 11.80 14.88 9.44
C CYS A 16 10.88 13.95 10.22
N GLY A 17 10.15 13.08 9.53
CA GLY A 17 9.51 11.95 10.21
C GLY A 17 10.55 11.17 11.02
N PRO A 18 10.13 10.40 12.04
CA PRO A 18 11.05 9.62 12.85
C PRO A 18 11.93 8.74 11.96
N SER A 19 13.24 8.98 11.98
CA SER A 19 14.18 8.17 11.22
C SER A 19 14.49 6.92 12.04
N TYR A 20 13.83 5.80 11.75
CA TYR A 20 14.14 4.48 12.32
C TYR A 20 15.45 3.91 11.73
N GLY A 21 16.51 4.72 11.81
CA GLY A 21 17.74 4.56 11.04
C GLY A 21 18.94 4.13 11.87
N MET A 22 18.79 3.82 13.16
CA MET A 22 19.90 3.32 13.97
C MET A 22 20.47 2.03 13.37
N LYS A 23 21.81 1.96 13.30
CA LYS A 23 22.52 0.85 12.68
C LYS A 23 23.58 0.29 13.61
N VAL A 24 23.69 -1.02 13.63
CA VAL A 24 24.82 -1.72 14.21
C VAL A 24 26.00 -1.62 13.23
N PRO A 25 27.19 -1.16 13.67
CA PRO A 25 28.37 -1.12 12.83
C PRO A 25 28.65 -2.48 12.19
N GLY A 26 28.85 -2.51 10.87
CA GLY A 26 29.11 -3.76 10.14
C GLY A 26 30.37 -4.50 10.61
N SER A 27 31.30 -3.82 11.30
CA SER A 27 32.46 -4.44 11.95
C SER A 27 32.07 -5.39 13.09
N LEU A 28 30.98 -5.13 13.82
CA LEU A 28 30.49 -6.03 14.88
C LEU A 28 29.91 -7.31 14.27
N VAL A 29 29.15 -7.18 13.18
CA VAL A 29 28.56 -8.33 12.48
C VAL A 29 29.63 -9.22 11.86
N LYS A 30 30.70 -8.65 11.29
CA LYS A 30 31.82 -9.41 10.71
C LYS A 30 32.60 -10.25 11.74
N LYS A 31 32.58 -9.84 13.01
CA LYS A 31 33.23 -10.54 14.12
C LYS A 31 32.34 -11.64 14.74
N LEU A 32 31.08 -11.76 14.31
CA LEU A 32 30.17 -12.79 14.82
C LEU A 32 30.63 -14.19 14.36
N PRO A 33 30.53 -15.21 15.23
CA PRO A 33 30.64 -16.60 14.82
C PRO A 33 29.64 -16.93 13.71
N PHE A 34 30.00 -17.87 12.84
CA PHE A 34 29.17 -18.25 11.70
C PHE A 34 27.78 -18.74 12.14
N GLU A 35 27.74 -19.53 13.20
CA GLU A 35 26.50 -20.09 13.78
C GLU A 35 25.56 -18.97 14.26
N VAL A 36 26.11 -17.91 14.85
CA VAL A 36 25.34 -16.74 15.31
C VAL A 36 24.86 -15.89 14.14
N ARG A 37 25.59 -15.85 13.03
CA ARG A 37 25.13 -15.18 11.81
C ARG A 37 23.96 -15.91 11.16
N ILE A 38 23.87 -17.24 11.30
CA ILE A 38 22.70 -18.00 10.84
C ILE A 38 21.45 -17.60 11.63
N GLU A 39 21.56 -17.33 12.94
CA GLU A 39 20.44 -16.83 13.75
C GLU A 39 19.88 -15.49 13.24
N LEU A 40 20.65 -14.70 12.47
CA LEU A 40 20.19 -13.43 11.89
C LEU A 40 19.34 -13.59 10.62
N LEU A 41 19.33 -14.78 10.00
CA LEU A 41 18.63 -15.00 8.73
C LEU A 41 17.11 -14.82 8.86
N GLU A 42 16.53 -15.13 10.02
CA GLU A 42 15.10 -14.94 10.26
C GLU A 42 14.72 -13.45 10.18
N ALA A 43 15.44 -12.59 10.91
CA ALA A 43 15.23 -11.15 10.89
C ALA A 43 15.60 -10.50 9.53
N GLU A 44 16.60 -11.05 8.82
CA GLU A 44 16.92 -10.62 7.45
C GLU A 44 15.79 -10.98 6.47
N ASN A 45 15.20 -12.17 6.61
CA ASN A 45 14.07 -12.60 5.81
C ASN A 45 12.82 -11.76 6.07
N GLU A 46 12.54 -11.37 7.31
CA GLU A 46 11.46 -10.42 7.63
C GLU A 46 11.65 -9.08 6.91
N LEU A 47 12.88 -8.55 6.88
CA LEU A 47 13.19 -7.33 6.13
C LEU A 47 12.97 -7.53 4.62
N ALA A 48 13.38 -8.66 4.05
CA ALA A 48 13.16 -8.98 2.64
C ALA A 48 11.66 -9.02 2.31
N LEU A 49 10.85 -9.70 3.13
CA LEU A 49 9.39 -9.75 2.97
C LEU A 49 8.76 -8.36 3.04
N ALA A 50 9.27 -7.48 3.91
CA ALA A 50 8.78 -6.10 3.99
C ALA A 50 9.13 -5.28 2.75
N VAL A 51 10.29 -5.51 2.12
CA VAL A 51 10.65 -4.91 0.82
C VAL A 51 9.71 -5.42 -0.28
N ASP A 52 9.51 -6.74 -0.37
CA ASP A 52 8.61 -7.34 -1.35
C ASP A 52 7.19 -6.77 -1.21
N LYS A 53 6.74 -6.50 0.02
CA LYS A 53 5.42 -5.91 0.27
C LYS A 53 5.26 -4.50 -0.29
N VAL A 54 6.31 -3.67 -0.23
CA VAL A 54 6.31 -2.34 -0.86
C VAL A 54 6.15 -2.48 -2.37
N ASP A 55 6.89 -3.40 -2.98
CA ASP A 55 6.84 -3.65 -4.42
C ASP A 55 5.47 -4.19 -4.86
N GLU A 56 4.87 -5.10 -4.09
CA GLU A 56 3.51 -5.57 -4.33
C GLU A 56 2.49 -4.43 -4.37
N ASN A 57 2.55 -3.50 -3.41
CA ASN A 57 1.62 -2.37 -3.37
C ASN A 57 1.85 -1.38 -4.51
N ASN A 58 3.10 -1.13 -4.90
CA ASN A 58 3.41 -0.35 -6.10
C ASN A 58 2.80 -0.99 -7.36
N ASN A 59 2.95 -2.31 -7.50
CA ASN A 59 2.37 -3.05 -8.62
C ASN A 59 0.84 -2.99 -8.62
N GLU A 60 0.18 -3.04 -7.45
CA GLU A 60 -1.28 -2.88 -7.36
C GLU A 60 -1.75 -1.49 -7.81
N ILE A 61 -1.00 -0.43 -7.49
CA ILE A 61 -1.31 0.94 -7.94
C ILE A 61 -1.25 1.02 -9.47
N ASP A 62 -0.22 0.43 -10.09
CA ASP A 62 -0.07 0.44 -11.55
C ASP A 62 -1.15 -0.41 -12.23
N ARG A 63 -1.47 -1.60 -11.68
CA ARG A 63 -2.59 -2.42 -12.16
C ARG A 63 -3.92 -1.67 -12.07
N ALA A 64 -4.17 -0.94 -10.99
CA ALA A 64 -5.39 -0.15 -10.82
C ALA A 64 -5.49 0.94 -11.89
N ARG A 65 -4.40 1.66 -12.17
CA ARG A 65 -4.35 2.69 -13.24
C ARG A 65 -4.71 2.12 -14.60
N ASP A 66 -4.09 1.01 -14.98
CA ASP A 66 -4.36 0.35 -16.26
C ASP A 66 -5.80 -0.15 -16.36
N ASN A 67 -6.33 -0.71 -15.26
CA ASN A 67 -7.72 -1.16 -15.19
C ASN A 67 -8.70 0.00 -15.33
N ILE A 68 -8.43 1.17 -14.72
CA ILE A 68 -9.27 2.37 -14.86
C ILE A 68 -9.29 2.82 -16.32
N ARG A 69 -8.12 2.85 -16.98
CA ARG A 69 -8.04 3.20 -18.40
C ARG A 69 -8.85 2.24 -19.27
N ARG A 70 -8.75 0.94 -19.03
CA ARG A 70 -9.53 -0.10 -19.74
C ARG A 70 -11.02 0.05 -19.49
N ALA A 71 -11.44 0.25 -18.24
CA ALA A 71 -12.86 0.43 -17.89
C ALA A 71 -13.47 1.66 -18.57
N ARG A 72 -12.75 2.78 -18.63
CA ARG A 72 -13.19 3.98 -19.36
C ARG A 72 -13.33 3.75 -20.86
N SER A 73 -12.38 3.04 -21.47
CA SER A 73 -12.47 2.72 -22.90
C SER A 73 -13.67 1.81 -23.20
N ARG A 74 -14.04 0.91 -22.28
CA ARG A 74 -15.27 0.10 -22.40
C ARG A 74 -16.54 0.93 -22.25
N GLN A 75 -16.53 1.87 -21.30
CA GLN A 75 -17.63 2.82 -21.14
C GLN A 75 -17.88 3.60 -22.44
N GLU A 76 -16.84 4.19 -23.03
CA GLU A 76 -16.93 4.92 -24.31
C GLU A 76 -17.49 4.03 -25.43
N ALA A 77 -17.02 2.79 -25.56
CA ALA A 77 -17.55 1.84 -26.54
C ALA A 77 -19.03 1.50 -26.31
N ALA A 78 -19.47 1.42 -25.05
CA ALA A 78 -20.87 1.17 -24.70
C ALA A 78 -21.75 2.41 -24.96
N GLU A 79 -21.24 3.61 -24.70
CA GLU A 79 -21.89 4.89 -25.06
C GLU A 79 -22.13 4.97 -26.58
N ASP A 80 -21.11 4.67 -27.39
CA ASP A 80 -21.25 4.62 -28.84
C ASP A 80 -22.27 3.57 -29.31
N GLU A 81 -22.39 2.44 -28.61
CA GLU A 81 -23.35 1.39 -28.94
C GLU A 81 -24.78 1.81 -28.61
N VAL A 82 -25.00 2.58 -27.53
CA VAL A 82 -26.33 3.14 -27.23
C VAL A 82 -26.84 3.96 -28.42
N ASP A 83 -25.97 4.75 -29.06
CA ASP A 83 -26.36 5.58 -30.20
C ASP A 83 -26.59 4.77 -31.47
N ARG A 84 -25.77 3.72 -31.71
CA ARG A 84 -25.79 2.91 -32.94
C ARG A 84 -26.78 1.75 -32.92
N ALA A 85 -27.21 1.27 -31.75
CA ALA A 85 -28.06 0.10 -31.63
C ALA A 85 -29.40 0.27 -32.36
N THR A 86 -29.71 -0.67 -33.25
CA THR A 86 -30.95 -0.67 -34.06
C THR A 86 -32.14 -1.29 -33.35
N ASP A 87 -31.92 -2.02 -32.26
CA ASP A 87 -32.94 -2.68 -31.46
C ASP A 87 -32.84 -2.29 -29.97
N GLU A 88 -33.98 -2.35 -29.27
CA GLU A 88 -34.06 -1.93 -27.87
C GLU A 88 -33.27 -2.84 -26.93
N VAL A 89 -33.14 -4.14 -27.24
CA VAL A 89 -32.44 -5.09 -26.36
C VAL A 89 -30.95 -4.77 -26.33
N SER A 90 -30.33 -4.56 -27.49
CA SER A 90 -28.93 -4.13 -27.60
C SER A 90 -28.69 -2.79 -26.92
N ARG A 91 -29.62 -1.84 -27.07
CA ARG A 91 -29.57 -0.52 -26.41
C ARG A 91 -29.64 -0.64 -24.88
N GLU A 92 -30.49 -1.52 -24.35
CA GLU A 92 -30.58 -1.80 -22.91
C GLU A 92 -29.32 -2.47 -22.36
N VAL A 93 -28.73 -3.41 -23.11
CA VAL A 93 -27.46 -4.05 -22.72
C VAL A 93 -26.33 -3.00 -22.68
N ALA A 94 -26.25 -2.11 -23.67
CA ALA A 94 -25.27 -1.05 -23.71
C ALA A 94 -25.41 -0.08 -22.52
N LYS A 95 -26.64 0.32 -22.16
CA LYS A 95 -26.91 1.13 -20.96
C LYS A 95 -26.44 0.45 -19.66
N LEU A 96 -26.71 -0.85 -19.51
CA LEU A 96 -26.23 -1.62 -18.35
C LEU A 96 -24.71 -1.74 -18.32
N ALA A 97 -24.05 -1.82 -19.49
CA ALA A 97 -22.60 -1.85 -19.59
C ALA A 97 -21.96 -0.50 -19.18
N ILE A 98 -22.60 0.62 -19.51
CA ILE A 98 -22.20 1.95 -19.01
C ILE A 98 -22.29 1.99 -17.48
N GLU A 99 -23.44 1.61 -16.91
CA GLU A 99 -23.62 1.60 -15.44
C GLU A 99 -22.61 0.71 -14.72
N GLU A 100 -22.29 -0.47 -15.28
CA GLU A 100 -21.26 -1.35 -14.74
C GLU A 100 -19.87 -0.72 -14.85
N SER A 101 -19.52 -0.14 -15.99
CA SER A 101 -18.20 0.45 -16.22
C SER A 101 -17.97 1.70 -15.36
N GLU A 102 -18.99 2.53 -15.16
CA GLU A 102 -18.94 3.67 -14.24
C GLU A 102 -18.69 3.22 -12.80
N ALA A 103 -19.47 2.25 -12.31
CA ALA A 103 -19.29 1.68 -10.98
C ALA A 103 -17.91 1.01 -10.82
N ARG A 104 -17.41 0.36 -11.89
CA ARG A 104 -16.07 -0.22 -11.93
C ARG A 104 -14.98 0.83 -11.81
N VAL A 105 -15.12 1.95 -12.52
CA VAL A 105 -14.17 3.07 -12.44
C VAL A 105 -14.15 3.67 -11.02
N GLU A 106 -15.32 3.82 -10.40
CA GLU A 106 -15.43 4.29 -9.02
C GLU A 106 -14.74 3.33 -8.04
N TYR A 107 -15.05 2.04 -8.13
CA TYR A 107 -14.39 0.99 -7.36
C TYR A 107 -12.86 1.02 -7.52
N LEU A 108 -12.37 1.03 -8.76
CA LEU A 108 -10.93 0.98 -9.03
C LEU A 108 -10.20 2.23 -8.51
N ARG A 109 -10.87 3.38 -8.48
CA ARG A 109 -10.33 4.61 -7.88
C ARG A 109 -10.28 4.53 -6.36
N ALA A 110 -11.32 4.00 -5.71
CA ALA A 110 -11.30 3.75 -4.26
C ALA A 110 -10.19 2.76 -3.90
N LYS A 111 -10.09 1.64 -4.66
CA LYS A 111 -9.00 0.69 -4.52
C LYS A 111 -7.63 1.36 -4.71
N GLN A 112 -7.46 2.22 -5.71
CA GLN A 112 -6.20 2.92 -5.94
C GLN A 112 -5.81 3.81 -4.75
N ARG A 113 -6.76 4.57 -4.18
CA ARG A 113 -6.52 5.39 -2.97
C ARG A 113 -6.05 4.52 -1.81
N LEU A 114 -6.77 3.43 -1.54
CA LEU A 114 -6.39 2.48 -0.50
C LEU A 114 -5.00 1.88 -0.75
N SER A 115 -4.67 1.49 -1.99
CA SER A 115 -3.36 0.95 -2.33
C SER A 115 -2.22 1.95 -2.13
N VAL A 116 -2.45 3.24 -2.36
CA VAL A 116 -1.46 4.30 -2.04
C VAL A 116 -1.22 4.37 -0.53
N GLY A 117 -2.28 4.41 0.28
CA GLY A 117 -2.13 4.38 1.74
C GLY A 117 -1.43 3.13 2.25
N LEU A 118 -1.80 1.95 1.72
CA LEU A 118 -1.14 0.68 2.07
C LEU A 118 0.34 0.64 1.66
N ARG A 119 0.71 1.31 0.56
CA ARG A 119 2.10 1.49 0.15
C ARG A 119 2.88 2.31 1.18
N ASP A 120 2.31 3.42 1.64
CA ASP A 120 2.94 4.29 2.64
C ASP A 120 3.16 3.53 3.96
N VAL A 121 2.13 2.81 4.44
CA VAL A 121 2.24 1.90 5.59
C VAL A 121 3.32 0.82 5.38
N SER A 122 3.44 0.29 4.17
CA SER A 122 4.43 -0.76 3.88
C SER A 122 5.85 -0.21 3.83
N GLU A 123 6.04 1.03 3.38
CA GLU A 123 7.33 1.71 3.45
C GLU A 123 7.75 1.95 4.91
N LEU A 124 6.81 2.35 5.76
CA LEU A 124 7.03 2.45 7.20
C LEU A 124 7.33 1.07 7.82
N SER A 125 6.54 0.05 7.48
CA SER A 125 6.73 -1.33 7.94
C SER A 125 8.10 -1.88 7.53
N ARG A 126 8.60 -1.55 6.33
CA ARG A 126 9.97 -1.86 5.89
C ARG A 126 11.02 -1.18 6.77
N ASN A 127 10.79 0.07 7.17
CA ASN A 127 11.68 0.75 8.12
C ASN A 127 11.65 0.08 9.51
N CYS A 128 10.48 -0.36 9.98
CA CYS A 128 10.39 -1.13 11.23
C CYS A 128 11.10 -2.48 11.13
N ALA A 129 10.96 -3.20 10.02
CA ALA A 129 11.69 -4.45 9.79
C ALA A 129 13.20 -4.22 9.75
N PHE A 130 13.65 -3.08 9.18
CA PHE A 130 15.05 -2.69 9.24
C PHE A 130 15.51 -2.43 10.69
N ALA A 131 14.74 -1.69 11.48
CA ALA A 131 15.01 -1.47 12.90
C ALA A 131 15.10 -2.77 13.70
N LYS A 132 14.16 -3.71 13.48
CA LYS A 132 14.16 -5.05 14.09
C LYS A 132 15.41 -5.84 13.71
N PHE A 133 15.81 -5.79 12.45
CA PHE A 133 17.01 -6.46 11.98
C PHE A 133 18.28 -5.88 12.63
N GLU A 134 18.37 -4.56 12.78
CA GLU A 134 19.48 -3.92 13.48
C GLU A 134 19.49 -4.26 14.98
N PHE A 135 18.33 -4.31 15.64
CA PHE A 135 18.22 -4.76 17.02
C PHE A 135 18.65 -6.24 17.19
N ALA A 136 18.27 -7.10 16.24
CA ALA A 136 18.70 -8.50 16.23
C ALA A 136 20.23 -8.63 16.10
N LYS A 137 20.87 -7.82 15.22
CA LYS A 137 22.34 -7.76 15.12
C LYS A 137 23.00 -7.35 16.43
N LEU A 138 22.45 -6.36 17.12
CA LEU A 138 23.00 -5.89 18.40
C LEU A 138 22.87 -6.98 19.47
N THR A 139 21.70 -7.61 19.55
CA THR A 139 21.42 -8.71 20.47
C THR A 139 22.38 -9.87 20.24
N ALA A 140 22.59 -10.27 18.99
CA ALA A 140 23.54 -11.30 18.60
C ALA A 140 24.99 -10.91 18.96
N ALA A 141 25.41 -9.68 18.68
CA ALA A 141 26.74 -9.17 19.01
C ALA A 141 27.01 -9.17 20.53
N ARG A 142 26.02 -8.78 21.33
CA ARG A 142 26.10 -8.81 22.79
C ARG A 142 26.11 -10.23 23.35
N LYS A 143 25.25 -11.12 22.84
CA LYS A 143 25.24 -12.55 23.21
C LYS A 143 26.58 -13.21 22.92
N ALA A 144 27.21 -12.88 21.78
CA ALA A 144 28.53 -13.37 21.39
C ALA A 144 29.70 -12.59 22.06
N LYS A 145 29.42 -11.61 22.92
CA LYS A 145 30.41 -10.76 23.61
C LYS A 145 31.42 -10.11 22.66
N VAL A 146 30.96 -9.68 21.49
CA VAL A 146 31.81 -9.00 20.50
C VAL A 146 32.25 -7.64 21.05
N GLU A 147 33.56 -7.40 21.08
CA GLU A 147 34.14 -6.13 21.50
C GLU A 147 33.58 -4.95 20.69
N GLY A 148 33.11 -3.92 21.39
CA GLY A 148 32.47 -2.74 20.84
C GLY A 148 30.94 -2.77 20.92
N SER A 149 30.33 -3.94 21.17
CA SER A 149 28.87 -4.06 21.35
C SER A 149 28.36 -3.44 22.65
N GLU A 150 29.23 -3.26 23.63
CA GLU A 150 28.94 -2.61 24.91
C GLU A 150 28.68 -1.09 24.78
N LYS A 151 29.14 -0.48 23.68
CA LYS A 151 29.01 0.97 23.42
C LYS A 151 27.66 1.39 22.86
N LEU A 152 26.86 0.43 22.43
CA LEU A 152 25.52 0.65 21.90
C LEU A 152 24.50 0.29 22.98
N ASP A 153 23.49 1.13 23.22
CA ASP A 153 22.44 0.84 24.20
C ASP A 153 21.29 0.04 23.56
N PRO A 154 21.02 -1.21 23.98
CA PRO A 154 19.90 -1.99 23.45
C PRO A 154 18.55 -1.34 23.68
N LYS A 155 18.41 -0.52 24.73
CA LYS A 155 17.14 0.14 25.03
C LYS A 155 16.76 1.14 23.93
N GLU A 156 17.73 1.89 23.40
CA GLU A 156 17.46 2.81 22.29
C GLU A 156 16.93 2.04 21.06
N PHE A 157 17.53 0.89 20.73
CA PHE A 157 17.07 0.06 19.61
C PHE A 157 15.69 -0.56 19.86
N GLU A 158 15.43 -1.02 21.09
CA GLU A 158 14.14 -1.58 21.50
C GLU A 158 13.02 -0.52 21.46
N GLU A 159 13.30 0.68 22.00
CA GLU A 159 12.38 1.84 21.95
C GLU A 159 12.08 2.24 20.50
N GLN A 160 13.10 2.30 19.63
CA GLN A 160 12.91 2.58 18.20
C GLN A 160 11.99 1.56 17.52
N VAL A 161 12.12 0.27 17.85
CA VAL A 161 11.23 -0.77 17.30
C VAL A 161 9.80 -0.57 17.82
N ALA A 162 9.63 -0.34 19.11
CA ALA A 162 8.31 -0.17 19.72
C ALA A 162 7.58 1.08 19.18
N GLU A 163 8.28 2.20 19.03
CA GLU A 163 7.74 3.42 18.42
C GLU A 163 7.30 3.17 16.97
N CYS A 164 8.14 2.49 16.18
CA CYS A 164 7.83 2.17 14.79
C CYS A 164 6.60 1.28 14.65
N GLU A 165 6.49 0.24 15.47
CA GLU A 165 5.32 -0.65 15.47
C GLU A 165 4.04 0.06 15.89
N ALA A 166 4.13 1.00 16.84
CA ALA A 166 3.00 1.83 17.23
C ALA A 166 2.53 2.72 16.07
N GLU A 167 3.46 3.37 15.37
CA GLU A 167 3.16 4.22 14.21
C GLU A 167 2.54 3.42 13.07
N VAL A 168 3.08 2.23 12.74
CA VAL A 168 2.46 1.34 11.72
C VAL A 168 1.00 1.03 12.06
N LYS A 169 0.71 0.79 13.34
CA LYS A 169 -0.64 0.46 13.79
C LYS A 169 -1.58 1.66 13.70
N GLU A 170 -1.10 2.86 13.98
CA GLU A 170 -1.84 4.12 13.83
C GLU A 170 -2.16 4.39 12.36
N GLU A 171 -1.14 4.39 11.50
CA GLU A 171 -1.30 4.61 10.05
C GLU A 171 -2.22 3.56 9.41
N LEU A 172 -2.16 2.29 9.84
CA LEU A 172 -3.10 1.26 9.41
C LEU A 172 -4.55 1.54 9.83
N ALA A 173 -4.76 2.10 11.02
CA ALA A 173 -6.08 2.42 11.53
C ALA A 173 -6.70 3.61 10.78
N ASP A 174 -5.86 4.56 10.37
CA ASP A 174 -6.27 5.75 9.62
C ASP A 174 -6.81 5.39 8.22
N LEU A 175 -6.36 4.26 7.63
CA LEU A 175 -6.89 3.74 6.36
C LEU A 175 -8.29 3.10 6.46
N SER A 176 -8.93 3.13 7.64
CA SER A 176 -10.20 2.44 7.85
C SER A 176 -11.36 3.00 7.02
N GLU A 177 -11.35 4.30 6.70
CA GLU A 177 -12.38 4.91 5.84
C GLU A 177 -12.15 4.55 4.37
N GLU A 178 -10.93 4.55 3.87
CA GLU A 178 -10.58 4.08 2.52
C GLU A 178 -10.91 2.60 2.34
N GLN A 179 -10.71 1.77 3.38
CA GLN A 179 -11.12 0.36 3.36
C GLN A 179 -12.64 0.20 3.25
N LYS A 180 -13.41 1.02 3.98
CA LYS A 180 -14.87 1.02 3.86
C LYS A 180 -15.31 1.48 2.48
N GLU A 181 -14.71 2.55 1.96
CA GLU A 181 -15.01 3.08 0.63
C GLU A 181 -14.72 2.04 -0.47
N GLU A 182 -13.54 1.41 -0.47
CA GLU A 182 -13.20 0.33 -1.41
C GLU A 182 -14.24 -0.79 -1.35
N LYS A 183 -14.62 -1.21 -0.14
CA LYS A 183 -15.58 -2.29 0.05
C LYS A 183 -16.96 -1.91 -0.50
N THR A 184 -17.48 -0.74 -0.14
CA THR A 184 -18.80 -0.27 -0.57
C THR A 184 -18.87 -0.11 -2.09
N THR A 185 -17.85 0.51 -2.69
CA THR A 185 -17.79 0.69 -4.14
C THR A 185 -17.61 -0.64 -4.89
N ARG A 186 -16.85 -1.59 -4.31
CA ARG A 186 -16.75 -2.96 -4.84
C ARG A 186 -18.10 -3.68 -4.84
N GLU A 187 -18.83 -3.61 -3.73
CA GLU A 187 -20.17 -4.23 -3.62
C GLU A 187 -21.16 -3.63 -4.61
N ALA A 188 -21.13 -2.30 -4.81
CA ALA A 188 -21.93 -1.62 -5.81
C ALA A 188 -21.57 -2.07 -7.25
N TRP A 189 -20.28 -2.16 -7.57
CA TRP A 189 -19.81 -2.66 -8.86
C TRP A 189 -20.24 -4.12 -9.11
N GLU A 190 -20.04 -5.01 -8.14
CA GLU A 190 -20.42 -6.43 -8.29
C GLU A 190 -21.93 -6.61 -8.50
N ALA A 191 -22.77 -5.75 -7.90
CA ALA A 191 -24.20 -5.74 -8.15
C ALA A 191 -24.54 -5.36 -9.61
N LYS A 192 -23.89 -4.31 -10.14
CA LYS A 192 -24.08 -3.86 -11.53
C LYS A 192 -23.55 -4.88 -12.54
N LYS A 193 -22.37 -5.44 -12.28
CA LYS A 193 -21.78 -6.55 -13.04
C LYS A 193 -22.70 -7.76 -13.08
N THR A 194 -23.31 -8.13 -11.96
CA THR A 194 -24.30 -9.22 -11.90
C THR A 194 -25.56 -8.91 -12.69
N ALA A 195 -26.06 -7.67 -12.66
CA ALA A 195 -27.23 -7.25 -13.43
C ALA A 195 -26.98 -7.33 -14.95
N LEU A 196 -25.82 -6.83 -15.40
CA LEU A 196 -25.38 -6.93 -16.80
C LEU A 196 -25.22 -8.40 -17.23
N ALA A 197 -24.59 -9.22 -16.39
CA ALA A 197 -24.39 -10.64 -16.66
C ALA A 197 -25.73 -11.39 -16.85
N LYS A 198 -26.73 -11.11 -15.98
CA LYS A 198 -28.09 -11.66 -16.13
C LYS A 198 -28.76 -11.26 -17.45
N LYS A 199 -28.62 -10.00 -17.89
CA LYS A 199 -29.22 -9.53 -19.15
C LYS A 199 -28.54 -10.15 -20.37
N THR A 200 -27.25 -10.39 -20.27
CA THR A 200 -26.43 -10.98 -21.35
C THR A 200 -26.37 -12.51 -21.29
N PHE A 201 -27.14 -13.16 -20.40
CA PHE A 201 -27.12 -14.60 -20.15
C PHE A 201 -25.72 -15.16 -19.86
N ASP A 202 -24.91 -14.43 -19.09
CA ASP A 202 -23.50 -14.75 -18.83
C ASP A 202 -22.72 -15.00 -20.12
N ALA A 203 -23.02 -14.31 -21.21
CA ALA A 203 -22.33 -14.50 -22.48
C ALA A 203 -20.83 -14.18 -22.32
N ARG A 204 -20.06 -15.21 -21.96
CA ARG A 204 -18.60 -15.26 -21.87
C ARG A 204 -17.89 -14.96 -23.21
N ALA A 205 -18.65 -14.81 -24.29
CA ALA A 205 -18.18 -14.43 -25.61
C ALA A 205 -18.66 -13.04 -26.06
N SER A 206 -19.42 -12.32 -25.23
CA SER A 206 -19.83 -10.95 -25.51
C SER A 206 -18.64 -10.01 -25.34
N PRO A 207 -18.38 -9.07 -26.28
CA PRO A 207 -17.34 -8.06 -26.10
C PRO A 207 -17.54 -7.19 -24.86
N TYR A 208 -18.73 -7.25 -24.24
CA TYR A 208 -19.12 -6.47 -23.07
C TYR A 208 -18.91 -7.19 -21.72
N VAL A 209 -18.61 -8.50 -21.71
CA VAL A 209 -18.40 -9.28 -20.46
C VAL A 209 -16.96 -9.78 -20.43
N GLU A 210 -16.22 -9.45 -19.37
CA GLU A 210 -14.83 -9.89 -19.21
C GLU A 210 -14.77 -11.38 -18.83
N ASN A 211 -13.99 -12.17 -19.58
CA ASN A 211 -13.50 -13.45 -19.07
C ASN A 211 -12.35 -13.14 -18.11
N LEU A 212 -12.52 -13.51 -16.84
CA LEU A 212 -11.51 -13.42 -15.78
C LEU A 212 -10.23 -14.17 -16.15
#